data_AF-A0A9R0W048-F1
#
_entry.id   AF-A0A9R0W048-F1
#
_cell.length_a   1.000
_cell.length_b   1.000
_cell.length_c   1.000
_cell.angle_alpha   90.00
_cell.angle_beta   90.00
_cell.angle_gamma   90.00
#
_symmetry.space_group_name_H-M   'P 1'
#
loop_
_entity.id
_entity.type
_entity.pdbx_description
1 polymer ?
#
loop_
_entity_poly.entity_id
_entity_poly.type
_entity_poly.pdbx_seq_one_letter_code
_entity_poly.pdbx_strand_id
1 'polypeptide(L)'
;MAVDFGLSVDMEGFNASMEEARQKARNARYKAGGKSIVLDANATSQLRNQGLDSTNDSPKFQHKVHSSVVKAIYTGSEFVATASGDEDFGLVLESTSFYAEQGGQVQLHV
;
A
#
# COMPACT_ATOMS: atom_id res chain seq x y z
N MET A 1 -15.32 -16.12 19.61
CA MET A 1 -16.33 -15.07 19.86
C MET A 1 -16.24 -14.69 21.34
N ALA A 2 -15.88 -13.44 21.67
CA ALA A 2 -15.82 -12.98 23.07
C ALA A 2 -17.22 -12.68 23.66
N VAL A 3 -18.18 -12.39 22.77
CA VAL A 3 -19.59 -12.18 23.12
C VAL A 3 -20.24 -13.47 23.64
N ASP A 4 -19.81 -14.65 23.17
CA ASP A 4 -20.30 -15.97 23.63
C ASP A 4 -19.93 -16.30 25.09
N PHE A 5 -19.03 -15.52 25.69
CA PHE A 5 -18.61 -15.66 27.08
C PHE A 5 -19.05 -14.48 27.96
N GLY A 6 -19.94 -13.59 27.48
CA GLY A 6 -20.43 -12.45 28.25
C GLY A 6 -19.40 -11.33 28.46
N LEU A 7 -18.33 -11.30 27.66
CA LEU A 7 -17.29 -10.28 27.71
C LEU A 7 -17.58 -9.19 26.67
N SER A 8 -17.69 -7.94 27.13
CA SER A 8 -17.76 -6.76 26.25
C SER A 8 -16.38 -6.48 25.66
N VAL A 9 -16.27 -6.41 24.34
CA VAL A 9 -15.01 -6.08 23.66
C VAL A 9 -14.97 -4.58 23.44
N ASP A 10 -13.96 -3.92 24.01
CA ASP A 10 -13.65 -2.53 23.70
C ASP A 10 -12.99 -2.43 22.32
N MET A 11 -13.84 -2.33 21.30
CA MET A 11 -13.43 -2.16 19.91
C MET A 11 -12.76 -0.80 19.67
N GLU A 12 -13.12 0.24 20.44
CA GLU A 12 -12.54 1.57 20.29
C GLU A 12 -11.10 1.62 20.81
N GLY A 13 -10.86 1.11 22.02
CA GLY A 13 -9.51 0.99 22.59
C GLY A 13 -8.61 0.06 21.77
N PHE A 14 -9.17 -1.02 21.21
CA PHE A 14 -8.45 -1.89 20.30
C PHE A 14 -8.03 -1.14 19.02
N ASN A 15 -8.96 -0.42 18.37
CA ASN A 15 -8.64 0.34 17.16
C ASN A 15 -7.62 1.45 17.45
N ALA A 16 -7.75 2.19 18.56
CA ALA A 16 -6.82 3.25 18.94
C ALA A 16 -5.39 2.72 19.17
N SER A 17 -5.25 1.60 19.89
CA SER A 17 -3.95 0.98 20.15
C SER A 17 -3.32 0.38 18.88
N MET A 18 -4.15 -0.17 17.98
CA MET A 18 -3.73 -0.58 16.63
C MET A 18 -3.20 0.59 15.81
N GLU A 19 -3.90 1.72 15.81
CA GLU A 19 -3.49 2.96 15.11
C GLU A 19 -2.14 3.47 15.64
N GLU A 20 -1.97 3.49 16.97
CA GLU A 20 -0.74 3.95 17.62
C GLU A 20 0.46 3.02 17.32
N ALA A 21 0.24 1.70 17.37
CA ALA A 21 1.24 0.71 17.00
C ALA A 21 1.66 0.86 15.53
N ARG A 22 0.69 1.14 14.64
CA ARG A 22 0.93 1.42 13.22
C ARG A 22 1.83 2.64 13.02
N GLN A 23 1.52 3.74 13.72
CA GLN A 23 2.34 4.96 13.67
C GLN A 23 3.78 4.72 14.18
N LYS A 24 3.94 3.96 15.28
CA LYS A 24 5.26 3.61 15.83
C LYS A 24 6.09 2.75 14.87
N ALA A 25 5.50 1.71 14.29
CA ALA A 25 6.17 0.83 13.32
C ALA A 25 6.62 1.62 12.07
N ARG A 26 5.80 2.59 11.63
CA ARG A 26 6.10 3.48 10.51
C ARG A 26 7.30 4.40 10.79
N ASN A 27 7.32 5.05 11.95
CA ASN A 27 8.43 5.93 12.36
C ASN A 27 9.76 5.18 12.49
N ALA A 28 9.71 3.90 12.88
CA ALA A 28 10.89 3.05 12.93
C ALA A 28 11.44 2.72 11.51
N ARG A 29 10.56 2.52 10.52
CA ARG A 29 10.95 2.22 9.13
C ARG A 29 11.56 3.41 8.41
N TYR A 30 11.03 4.63 8.60
CA TYR A 30 11.64 5.85 8.05
C TYR A 30 13.07 6.11 8.56
N LYS A 31 13.44 5.59 9.75
CA LYS A 31 14.78 5.76 10.33
C LYS A 31 15.83 4.74 9.87
N ALA A 32 15.43 3.60 9.32
CA ALA A 32 16.32 2.43 9.18
C ALA A 32 16.95 2.22 7.79
N GLY A 33 16.50 2.90 6.73
CA GLY A 33 17.15 2.81 5.42
C GLY A 33 16.22 3.12 4.25
N GLY A 34 16.36 4.32 3.70
CA GLY A 34 15.62 4.80 2.53
C GLY A 34 14.13 5.05 2.82
N LYS A 35 13.54 6.06 2.17
CA LYS A 35 12.09 6.30 2.18
C LYS A 35 11.38 5.22 1.35
N SER A 36 11.44 3.95 1.76
CA SER A 36 10.78 2.86 1.03
C SER A 36 9.29 2.87 1.35
N ILE A 37 8.48 3.20 0.36
CA ILE A 37 7.02 3.14 0.44
C ILE A 37 6.60 1.69 0.20
N VAL A 38 6.18 1.03 1.27
CA VAL A 38 5.72 -0.35 1.23
C VAL A 38 4.20 -0.37 1.32
N LEU A 39 3.55 -0.92 0.29
CA LEU A 39 2.13 -1.24 0.32
C LEU A 39 1.92 -2.53 1.12
N ASP A 40 1.46 -2.42 2.37
CA ASP A 40 1.27 -3.59 3.23
C ASP A 40 -0.06 -4.34 2.94
N ALA A 41 -0.24 -5.48 3.61
CA ALA A 41 -1.43 -6.32 3.44
C ALA A 41 -2.73 -5.58 3.82
N ASN A 42 -2.67 -4.66 4.79
CA ASN A 42 -3.83 -3.88 5.21
C ASN A 42 -4.20 -2.85 4.14
N ALA A 43 -3.23 -2.09 3.61
CA ALA A 43 -3.44 -1.15 2.52
C ALA A 43 -3.98 -1.86 1.26
N THR A 44 -3.44 -3.02 0.94
CA THR A 44 -3.93 -3.85 -0.19
C THR A 44 -5.36 -4.34 0.06
N SER A 45 -5.69 -4.72 1.28
CA SER A 45 -7.05 -5.16 1.65
C SER A 45 -8.05 -4.02 1.61
N GLN A 46 -7.64 -2.80 2.01
CA GLN A 46 -8.49 -1.61 1.90
C GLN A 46 -8.88 -1.33 0.44
N LEU A 47 -7.92 -1.38 -0.48
CA LEU A 47 -8.20 -1.21 -1.92
C LEU A 47 -9.16 -2.28 -2.45
N ARG A 48 -8.94 -3.54 -2.07
CA ARG A 48 -9.84 -4.63 -2.48
C ARG A 48 -11.25 -4.46 -1.92
N ASN A 49 -11.40 -4.01 -0.68
CA ASN A 49 -12.70 -3.71 -0.07
C ASN A 49 -13.40 -2.51 -0.73
N GLN A 50 -12.64 -1.60 -1.34
CA GLN A 50 -13.16 -0.51 -2.17
C GLN A 50 -13.54 -0.97 -3.59
N GLY A 51 -13.43 -2.27 -3.89
CA GLY A 51 -13.74 -2.83 -5.20
C GLY A 51 -12.65 -2.63 -6.24
N LEU A 52 -11.42 -2.30 -5.82
CA LEU A 52 -10.30 -2.20 -6.73
C LEU A 52 -9.77 -3.60 -7.08
N ASP A 53 -9.75 -3.92 -8.38
CA ASP A 53 -9.11 -5.13 -8.89
C ASP A 53 -7.59 -5.06 -8.77
N SER A 54 -6.94 -6.23 -8.82
CA SER A 54 -5.48 -6.33 -8.90
C SER A 54 -4.96 -5.66 -10.19
N THR A 55 -3.84 -4.95 -10.09
CA THR A 55 -3.16 -4.37 -11.26
C THR A 55 -2.83 -5.42 -12.32
N ASN A 56 -3.18 -5.14 -13.57
CA ASN A 56 -2.84 -6.01 -14.70
C ASN A 56 -1.38 -5.79 -15.15
N ASP A 57 -0.52 -6.76 -14.88
CA ASP A 57 0.91 -6.70 -15.19
C ASP A 57 1.30 -7.41 -16.50
N SER A 58 0.34 -7.93 -17.28
CA SER A 58 0.62 -8.55 -18.58
C SER A 58 1.35 -7.64 -19.59
N PRO A 59 1.21 -6.29 -19.57
CA PRO A 59 1.96 -5.42 -20.47
C PRO A 59 3.48 -5.47 -20.28
N LYS A 60 4.01 -5.96 -19.14
CA LYS A 60 5.47 -6.05 -18.90
C LYS A 60 6.21 -6.92 -19.91
N PHE A 61 5.50 -7.86 -20.54
CA PHE A 61 6.05 -8.73 -21.58
C PHE A 61 5.94 -8.13 -22.99
N GLN A 62 5.36 -6.95 -23.13
CA GLN A 62 5.14 -6.30 -24.41
C GLN A 62 6.16 -5.17 -24.59
N HIS A 63 7.01 -5.24 -25.62
CA HIS A 63 7.99 -4.20 -25.95
C HIS A 63 7.36 -3.01 -26.69
N LYS A 64 6.31 -2.43 -26.12
CA LYS A 64 5.57 -1.30 -26.69
C LYS A 64 5.33 -0.24 -25.63
N VAL A 65 5.11 0.99 -26.09
CA VAL A 65 4.64 2.07 -25.23
C VAL A 65 3.30 1.64 -24.62
N HIS A 66 3.20 1.76 -23.30
CA HIS A 66 2.01 1.38 -22.54
C HIS A 66 1.48 2.60 -21.78
N SER A 67 0.20 2.87 -21.94
CA SER A 67 -0.52 3.90 -21.19
C SER A 67 -1.48 3.24 -20.21
N SER A 68 -1.61 3.82 -19.03
CA SER A 68 -2.45 3.28 -17.96
C SER A 68 -3.16 4.39 -17.20
N VAL A 69 -4.06 3.99 -16.30
CA VAL A 69 -4.84 4.88 -15.44
C VAL A 69 -4.35 4.74 -14.00
N VAL A 70 -4.10 5.87 -13.34
CA VAL A 70 -3.84 5.91 -11.90
C VAL A 70 -5.15 5.64 -11.17
N LYS A 71 -5.16 4.57 -10.36
CA LYS A 71 -6.31 4.13 -9.58
C LYS A 71 -6.24 4.59 -8.12
N ALA A 72 -5.05 4.74 -7.57
CA ALA A 72 -4.84 5.30 -6.24
C ALA A 72 -3.44 5.89 -6.08
N ILE A 73 -3.30 6.84 -5.16
CA ILE A 73 -2.02 7.43 -4.73
C ILE A 73 -1.83 7.10 -3.26
N TYR A 74 -0.67 6.57 -2.89
CA TYR A 74 -0.38 6.11 -1.53
C TYR A 74 0.85 6.80 -0.94
N THR A 75 0.71 7.45 0.21
CA THR A 75 1.81 8.21 0.86
C THR A 75 2.71 7.35 1.75
N GLY A 76 2.46 6.03 1.81
CA GLY A 76 3.04 5.15 2.82
C GLY A 76 2.18 4.96 4.06
N SER A 77 1.10 5.75 4.24
CA SER A 77 0.10 5.54 5.29
C SER A 77 -1.32 5.46 4.79
N GLU A 78 -1.69 6.32 3.85
CA GLU A 78 -3.06 6.55 3.46
C GLU A 78 -3.18 6.76 1.95
N PHE A 79 -4.39 6.59 1.46
CA PHE A 79 -4.74 6.88 0.08
C PHE A 79 -5.26 8.30 -0.04
N VAL A 80 -4.67 9.07 -0.95
CA VAL A 80 -5.01 10.48 -1.20
C VAL A 80 -5.54 10.67 -2.61
N ALA A 81 -6.38 11.69 -2.80
CA ALA A 81 -6.91 12.05 -4.11
C ALA A 81 -5.87 12.79 -4.97
N THR A 82 -4.97 13.53 -4.33
CA THR A 82 -3.94 14.35 -4.98
C THR A 82 -2.67 14.31 -4.15
N ALA A 83 -1.52 14.23 -4.81
CA ALA A 83 -0.21 14.42 -4.20
C ALA A 83 0.48 15.63 -4.83
N SER A 84 1.20 16.41 -4.02
CA SER A 84 1.92 17.61 -4.44
C SER A 84 3.18 17.78 -3.59
N GLY A 85 4.27 18.24 -4.22
CA GLY A 85 5.55 18.48 -3.55
C GLY A 85 6.60 17.41 -3.84
N ASP A 86 7.73 17.49 -3.12
CA ASP A 86 8.91 16.63 -3.30
C ASP A 86 8.90 15.39 -2.38
N GLU A 87 7.72 15.00 -1.90
CA GLU A 87 7.56 13.80 -1.08
C GLU A 87 7.36 12.57 -1.96
N ASP A 88 7.93 11.45 -1.53
CA ASP A 88 7.74 10.18 -2.23
C ASP A 88 6.30 9.69 -2.03
N PHE A 89 5.69 9.16 -3.09
CA PHE A 89 4.41 8.47 -3.05
C PHE A 89 4.43 7.24 -3.96
N GLY A 90 3.66 6.22 -3.59
CA GLY A 90 3.38 5.06 -4.43
C GLY A 90 2.16 5.30 -5.31
N LEU A 91 2.19 4.75 -6.52
CA LEU A 91 1.06 4.76 -7.44
C LEU A 91 0.51 3.35 -7.62
N VAL A 92 -0.81 3.21 -7.52
CA VAL A 92 -1.53 2.00 -7.91
C VAL A 92 -2.13 2.25 -9.29
N LEU A 93 -1.76 1.40 -10.25
CA LEU A 93 -2.19 1.52 -11.64
C LEU A 93 -3.20 0.44 -11.99
N GLU A 94 -4.05 0.72 -12.98
CA GLU A 94 -4.91 -0.29 -13.60
C GLU A 94 -4.10 -1.40 -14.28
N SER A 95 -3.03 -1.00 -14.94
CA SER A 95 -2.11 -1.89 -15.65
C SER A 95 -0.70 -1.33 -15.64
N THR A 96 0.30 -2.19 -15.78
CA THR A 96 1.70 -1.76 -15.72
C THR A 96 2.60 -2.60 -16.60
N SER A 97 3.58 -1.93 -17.24
CA SER A 97 4.70 -2.59 -17.91
C SER A 97 5.91 -2.77 -16.99
N PHE A 98 5.84 -2.30 -15.73
CA PHE A 98 6.91 -2.43 -14.76
C PHE A 98 6.93 -3.82 -14.13
N TYR A 99 8.14 -4.34 -13.90
CA TYR A 99 8.32 -5.55 -13.10
C TYR A 99 8.22 -5.21 -11.62
N ALA A 100 7.34 -5.91 -10.91
CA ALA A 100 7.31 -5.88 -9.46
C ALA A 100 8.55 -6.58 -8.91
N GLU A 101 9.12 -6.05 -7.83
CA GLU A 101 10.18 -6.75 -7.11
C GLU A 101 9.63 -8.03 -6.47
N GLN A 102 10.17 -9.18 -6.87
CA GLN A 102 9.97 -10.45 -6.17
C GLN A 102 11.32 -11.18 -6.09
N GLY A 103 11.62 -11.77 -4.93
CA GLY A 103 12.64 -12.82 -4.83
C GLY A 103 14.09 -12.40 -5.07
N GLY A 104 14.56 -11.28 -4.52
CA GLY A 104 15.99 -10.91 -4.55
C GLY A 104 16.50 -10.34 -5.88
N GLN A 105 15.60 -10.07 -6.83
CA GLN A 105 15.91 -9.35 -8.06
C GLN A 105 15.73 -7.84 -7.83
N VAL A 106 16.79 -7.06 -8.09
CA VAL A 106 16.79 -5.59 -7.98
C VAL A 106 16.05 -4.99 -9.18
N GLN A 107 15.13 -4.07 -8.92
CA GLN A 107 14.29 -3.40 -9.92
C GLN A 107 15.08 -2.56 -10.93
N LEU A 108 14.63 -2.55 -12.19
CA LEU A 108 15.09 -1.60 -13.20
C LEU A 108 14.61 -0.18 -12.82
N HIS A 109 15.53 0.69 -12.41
CA HIS A 109 15.33 2.14 -12.40
C HIS A 109 15.57 2.66 -13.83
N VAL A 110 14.62 3.42 -14.37
CA VAL A 110 14.82 4.28 -15.56
C VAL A 110 14.49 5.70 -15.16
#